data_AF-A0A1L5YNH1-F1
#
_entry.id   AF-A0A1L5YNH1-F1
#
_cell.length_a   1.000
_cell.length_b   1.000
_cell.length_c   1.000
_cell.angle_alpha   90.00
_cell.angle_beta   90.00
_cell.angle_gamma   90.00
#
_symmetry.space_group_name_H-M   'P 1'
#
loop_
_entity.id
_entity.type
_entity.pdbx_description
1 polymer ?
#
loop_
_entity_poly.entity_id
_entity_poly.type
_entity_poly.pdbx_seq_one_letter_code
_entity_poly.pdbx_strand_id
1 'polypeptide(L)'
;FFWGGWVTTANRPGQDYSYTHNWPYDPEAGNFATTETFIWTFISIFALWIGISVVLYVYGQMKEQPVDVFEAHNGVNGHSLTTSDLENGYVRPTQRATYKFFALAMIVFGLQVLGGVISATDFLRPFGINLNELIPFTVSRSYHTLLQIFWFFMCWVGYTIFFLPRLAKVPKGQKFLINLLFFVSCIVAVGALVGIYTGQRGWMSDKLSYWFGSQGWEFIELGRFFQLLLLGAFTLWIYIIYRGVKPWISKKNFWSVPAWLLWGSGVMVLFLFF
;
A
#
# COMPACT_ATOMS: atom_id res chain seq x y z
N PHE A 1 22.00 15.52 -13.52
CA PHE A 1 22.58 14.41 -14.29
C PHE A 1 24.07 14.24 -14.06
N PHE A 2 24.92 15.24 -14.33
CA PHE A 2 26.39 15.13 -14.14
C PHE A 2 26.81 14.58 -12.77
N TRP A 3 26.30 15.17 -11.68
CA TRP A 3 26.57 14.70 -10.33
C TRP A 3 26.21 13.22 -10.13
N GLY A 4 25.08 12.75 -10.70
CA GLY A 4 24.69 11.35 -10.63
C GLY A 4 25.70 10.42 -11.31
N GLY A 5 26.16 10.77 -12.52
CA GLY A 5 27.20 10.01 -13.22
C GLY A 5 28.56 10.00 -12.51
N TRP A 6 28.91 11.11 -11.83
CA TRP A 6 30.10 11.15 -10.98
C TRP A 6 29.98 10.23 -9.77
N VAL A 7 28.84 10.26 -9.05
CA VAL A 7 28.61 9.39 -7.88
C VAL A 7 28.69 7.91 -8.27
N THR A 8 28.24 7.54 -9.47
CA THR A 8 28.25 6.14 -9.92
C THR A 8 29.63 5.59 -10.27
N THR A 9 30.63 6.46 -10.47
CA THR A 9 31.96 6.10 -10.99
C THR A 9 33.11 6.49 -10.06
N ALA A 10 32.94 7.49 -9.20
CA ALA A 10 33.96 7.92 -8.26
C ALA A 10 34.07 6.94 -7.09
N ASN A 11 35.28 6.40 -6.88
CA ASN A 11 35.58 5.55 -5.73
C ASN A 11 35.34 6.28 -4.41
N ARG A 12 34.80 5.57 -3.42
CA ARG A 12 34.71 6.09 -2.06
C ARG A 12 36.12 6.28 -1.49
N PRO A 13 36.35 7.27 -0.62
CA PRO A 13 37.65 7.45 0.02
C PRO A 13 38.11 6.17 0.74
N GLY A 14 39.26 5.64 0.33
CA GLY A 14 39.85 4.42 0.90
C GLY A 14 39.19 3.11 0.49
N GLN A 15 38.34 3.10 -0.53
CA GLN A 15 37.71 1.90 -1.09
C GLN A 15 38.02 1.77 -2.59
N ASP A 16 37.85 0.57 -3.12
CA ASP A 16 38.04 0.22 -4.54
C ASP A 16 36.73 0.18 -5.34
N TYR A 17 35.62 0.62 -4.75
CA TYR A 17 34.29 0.70 -5.38
C TYR A 17 33.64 2.08 -5.23
N SER A 18 32.69 2.38 -6.12
CA SER A 18 32.03 3.68 -6.22
C SER A 18 31.00 3.95 -5.11
N TYR A 19 30.49 5.19 -5.03
CA TYR A 19 29.47 5.53 -4.04
C TYR A 19 28.18 4.68 -4.17
N THR A 20 27.93 4.10 -5.33
CA THR A 20 26.79 3.22 -5.62
C THR A 20 27.16 1.73 -5.68
N HIS A 21 28.34 1.35 -5.18
CA HIS A 21 28.88 -0.03 -5.29
C HIS A 21 28.97 -0.50 -6.75
N ASN A 22 29.57 0.35 -7.61
CA ASN A 22 29.80 0.09 -9.04
C ASN A 22 28.53 -0.10 -9.86
N TRP A 23 27.42 0.52 -9.44
CA TRP A 23 26.20 0.60 -10.24
C TRP A 23 26.13 1.95 -10.99
N PRO A 24 25.67 2.03 -12.25
CA PRO A 24 25.21 0.93 -13.10
C PRO A 24 26.36 0.14 -13.71
N TYR A 25 26.05 -1.04 -14.26
CA TYR A 25 27.01 -1.84 -15.03
C TYR A 25 27.50 -1.03 -16.24
N ASP A 26 28.80 -0.77 -16.27
CA ASP A 26 29.47 -0.04 -17.34
C ASP A 26 30.97 -0.41 -17.37
N PRO A 27 31.38 -1.32 -18.26
CA PRO A 27 32.77 -1.74 -18.39
C PRO A 27 33.73 -0.60 -18.76
N GLU A 28 33.28 0.41 -19.50
CA GLU A 28 34.13 1.54 -19.92
C GLU A 28 34.47 2.45 -18.73
N ALA A 29 33.53 2.58 -17.79
CA ALA A 29 33.73 3.27 -16.53
C ALA A 29 34.41 2.41 -15.44
N GLY A 30 34.73 1.15 -15.73
CA GLY A 30 35.30 0.21 -14.76
C GLY A 30 34.29 -0.37 -13.76
N ASN A 31 32.98 -0.19 -14.01
CA ASN A 31 31.92 -0.65 -13.14
C ASN A 31 31.61 -2.13 -13.36
N PHE A 32 32.13 -2.97 -12.47
CA PHE A 32 31.80 -4.38 -12.35
C PHE A 32 31.23 -4.70 -10.96
N ALA A 33 30.47 -5.79 -10.86
CA ALA A 33 29.95 -6.26 -9.58
C ALA A 33 31.10 -6.55 -8.59
N THR A 34 30.99 -5.99 -7.38
CA THR A 34 31.99 -6.18 -6.33
C THR A 34 31.97 -7.61 -5.77
N THR A 35 33.08 -8.05 -5.19
CA THR A 35 33.17 -9.37 -4.52
C THR A 35 32.11 -9.51 -3.42
N GLU A 36 31.87 -8.44 -2.64
CA GLU A 36 30.85 -8.41 -1.60
C GLU A 36 29.45 -8.65 -2.16
N THR A 37 29.11 -8.06 -3.32
CA THR A 37 27.83 -8.29 -4.00
C THR A 37 27.59 -9.78 -4.28
N PHE A 38 28.63 -10.49 -4.74
CA PHE A 38 28.54 -11.94 -4.97
C PHE A 38 28.38 -12.72 -3.67
N ILE A 39 29.21 -12.45 -2.65
CA ILE A 39 29.17 -13.15 -1.36
C ILE A 39 27.78 -13.02 -0.71
N TRP A 40 27.24 -11.81 -0.61
CA TRP A 40 25.92 -11.57 -0.01
C TRP A 40 24.77 -12.18 -0.81
N THR A 41 24.92 -12.30 -2.13
CA THR A 41 23.94 -13.01 -2.97
C THR A 41 23.85 -14.48 -2.56
N PHE A 42 24.99 -15.18 -2.45
CA PHE A 42 24.97 -16.59 -2.03
C PHE A 42 24.50 -16.75 -0.58
N ILE A 43 24.97 -15.91 0.34
CA ILE A 43 24.56 -15.96 1.75
C ILE A 43 23.04 -15.76 1.88
N SER A 44 22.46 -14.80 1.16
CA SER A 44 21.02 -14.53 1.24
C SER A 44 20.16 -15.69 0.73
N ILE A 45 20.59 -16.38 -0.34
CA ILE A 45 19.91 -17.57 -0.86
C ILE A 45 19.95 -18.70 0.17
N PHE A 46 21.12 -18.97 0.78
CA PHE A 46 21.23 -19.98 1.84
C PHE A 46 20.40 -19.63 3.07
N ALA A 47 20.45 -18.36 3.51
CA ALA A 47 19.65 -17.88 4.63
C ALA A 47 18.15 -18.04 4.37
N LEU A 48 17.67 -17.73 3.16
CA LEU A 48 16.27 -17.96 2.76
C LEU A 48 15.91 -19.44 2.82
N TRP A 49 16.76 -20.32 2.29
CA TRP A 49 16.53 -21.76 2.30
C TRP A 49 16.45 -22.33 3.73
N ILE A 50 17.37 -21.92 4.61
CA ILE A 50 17.34 -22.29 6.04
C ILE A 50 16.05 -21.75 6.69
N GLY A 51 15.70 -20.49 6.44
CA GLY A 51 14.50 -19.86 6.97
C GLY A 51 13.23 -20.62 6.59
N ILE A 52 13.08 -20.97 5.31
CA ILE A 52 11.96 -21.79 4.82
C ILE A 52 11.95 -23.16 5.52
N SER A 53 13.10 -23.82 5.61
CA SER A 53 13.21 -25.15 6.24
C SER A 53 12.82 -25.12 7.72
N VAL A 54 13.27 -24.11 8.47
CA VAL A 54 12.92 -23.93 9.89
C VAL A 54 11.43 -23.65 10.05
N VAL A 55 10.85 -22.76 9.24
CA VAL A 55 9.41 -22.44 9.28
C VAL A 55 8.57 -23.69 8.99
N LEU A 56 8.94 -24.47 7.97
CA LEU A 56 8.23 -25.70 7.62
C LEU A 56 8.38 -26.78 8.70
N TYR A 57 9.56 -26.91 9.30
CA TYR A 57 9.79 -27.82 10.43
C TYR A 57 8.92 -27.45 11.64
N VAL A 58 8.94 -26.18 12.05
CA VAL A 58 8.11 -25.69 13.17
C VAL A 58 6.63 -25.88 12.88
N TYR A 59 6.17 -25.53 11.68
CA TYR A 59 4.79 -25.74 11.26
C TYR A 59 4.39 -27.23 11.31
N GLY A 60 5.26 -28.12 10.84
CA GLY A 60 5.07 -29.57 10.93
C GLY A 60 4.92 -30.05 12.38
N GLN A 61 5.81 -29.60 13.27
CA GLN A 61 5.75 -29.93 14.70
C GLN A 61 4.51 -29.37 15.39
N MET A 62 4.04 -28.17 15.01
CA MET A 62 2.79 -27.60 15.54
C MET A 62 1.57 -28.42 15.13
N LYS A 63 1.56 -29.00 13.91
CA LYS A 63 0.46 -29.84 13.42
C LYS A 63 0.37 -31.18 14.17
N GLU A 64 1.49 -31.68 14.68
CA GLU A 64 1.54 -32.94 15.45
C GLU A 64 1.12 -32.78 16.91
N GLN A 65 0.93 -31.54 17.41
CA GLN A 65 0.50 -31.32 18.78
C GLN A 65 -0.97 -31.76 18.97
N PRO A 66 -1.30 -32.45 20.08
CA PRO A 66 -2.66 -32.93 20.37
C PRO A 66 -3.65 -31.80 20.71
N VAL A 67 -3.16 -30.56 20.81
CA VAL A 67 -3.96 -29.35 20.94
C VAL A 67 -4.07 -28.75 19.56
N ASP A 68 -5.20 -28.95 18.90
CA ASP A 68 -5.51 -28.19 17.71
C ASP A 68 -5.71 -26.72 18.13
N VAL A 69 -4.72 -25.90 17.84
CA VAL A 69 -4.72 -24.45 18.10
C VAL A 69 -5.66 -23.69 17.15
N PHE A 70 -6.15 -24.34 16.09
CA PHE A 70 -7.05 -23.76 15.09
C PHE A 70 -8.48 -24.26 15.23
N GLU A 71 -8.72 -25.45 15.78
CA GLU A 71 -10.02 -25.85 16.32
C GLU A 71 -10.18 -25.30 17.74
N ALA A 72 -10.90 -24.18 17.85
CA ALA A 72 -11.26 -23.59 19.12
C ALA A 72 -11.84 -24.64 20.07
N HIS A 73 -11.07 -24.98 21.10
CA HIS A 73 -11.55 -25.79 22.22
C HIS A 73 -12.82 -25.15 22.78
N ASN A 74 -13.90 -25.94 22.78
CA ASN A 74 -15.25 -25.71 23.33
C ASN A 74 -16.36 -25.48 22.28
N GLY A 75 -16.90 -26.57 21.73
CA GLY A 75 -18.35 -26.76 21.55
C GLY A 75 -19.14 -25.80 20.66
N VAL A 76 -18.50 -24.89 19.94
CA VAL A 76 -19.14 -24.17 18.84
C VAL A 76 -18.98 -25.08 17.64
N ASN A 77 -20.04 -25.81 17.28
CA ASN A 77 -20.14 -26.58 16.03
C ASN A 77 -19.36 -25.84 14.94
N GLY A 78 -18.32 -26.48 14.41
CA GLY A 78 -17.39 -25.95 13.42
C GLY A 78 -18.08 -25.69 12.07
N HIS A 79 -19.12 -24.88 12.07
CA HIS A 79 -19.67 -24.30 10.86
C HIS A 79 -18.75 -23.15 10.50
N SER A 80 -17.91 -23.37 9.48
CA SER A 80 -17.48 -22.29 8.61
C SER A 80 -18.73 -21.48 8.27
N LEU A 81 -18.74 -20.18 8.55
CA LEU A 81 -19.85 -19.28 8.23
C LEU A 81 -20.39 -19.61 6.83
N THR A 82 -21.56 -20.26 6.78
CA THR A 82 -22.13 -20.66 5.50
C THR A 82 -22.72 -19.43 4.82
N THR A 83 -22.83 -19.43 3.50
CA THR A 83 -23.42 -18.32 2.73
C THR A 83 -24.81 -17.96 3.28
N SER A 84 -25.58 -18.97 3.73
CA SER A 84 -26.88 -18.81 4.40
C SER A 84 -26.85 -18.09 5.74
N ASP A 85 -25.79 -18.25 6.54
CA ASP A 85 -25.64 -17.52 7.83
C ASP A 85 -25.32 -16.04 7.61
N LEU A 86 -24.67 -15.72 6.48
CA LEU A 86 -24.31 -14.37 6.07
C LEU A 86 -25.47 -13.62 5.41
N GLU A 87 -26.27 -14.30 4.59
CA GLU A 87 -27.41 -13.72 3.85
C GLU A 87 -28.57 -13.31 4.77
N ASN A 88 -28.78 -14.01 5.88
CA ASN A 88 -29.80 -13.69 6.86
C ASN A 88 -29.39 -12.60 7.88
N GLY A 89 -28.15 -12.09 7.78
CA GLY A 89 -27.61 -11.10 8.71
C GLY A 89 -28.11 -9.67 8.45
N TYR A 90 -28.54 -8.97 9.51
CA TYR A 90 -28.86 -7.55 9.42
C TYR A 90 -27.60 -6.71 9.11
N VAL A 91 -27.55 -6.13 7.90
CA VAL A 91 -26.47 -5.23 7.49
C VAL A 91 -26.62 -3.88 8.19
N ARG A 92 -25.70 -3.57 9.10
CA ARG A 92 -25.76 -2.34 9.90
C ARG A 92 -25.51 -1.09 9.04
N PRO A 93 -26.06 0.08 9.41
CA PRO A 93 -25.83 1.33 8.67
C PRO A 93 -24.36 1.72 8.50
N THR A 94 -23.48 1.35 9.45
CA THR A 94 -22.03 1.56 9.34
C THR A 94 -21.38 0.64 8.31
N GLN A 95 -21.87 -0.59 8.15
CA GLN A 95 -21.40 -1.51 7.12
C GLN A 95 -21.85 -1.05 5.73
N ARG A 96 -23.12 -0.64 5.59
CA ARG A 96 -23.60 -0.06 4.31
C ARG A 96 -22.81 1.18 3.89
N ALA A 97 -22.31 1.96 4.86
CA ALA A 97 -21.50 3.13 4.56
C ALA A 97 -20.14 2.78 3.91
N THR A 98 -19.64 1.55 4.07
CA THR A 98 -18.36 1.13 3.45
C THR A 98 -18.48 0.80 1.98
N TYR A 99 -19.70 0.56 1.46
CA TYR A 99 -19.92 0.24 0.04
C TYR A 99 -19.38 1.31 -0.91
N LYS A 100 -19.40 2.57 -0.47
CA LYS A 100 -18.85 3.70 -1.24
C LYS A 100 -17.33 3.57 -1.43
N PHE A 101 -16.61 3.02 -0.46
CA PHE A 101 -15.17 2.80 -0.57
C PHE A 101 -14.87 1.74 -1.63
N PHE A 102 -15.62 0.63 -1.66
CA PHE A 102 -15.47 -0.39 -2.69
C PHE A 102 -15.84 0.12 -4.08
N ALA A 103 -16.93 0.90 -4.20
CA ALA A 103 -17.30 1.56 -5.45
C ALA A 103 -16.21 2.52 -5.94
N LEU A 104 -15.65 3.34 -5.05
CA LEU A 104 -14.51 4.22 -5.36
C LEU A 104 -13.29 3.40 -5.80
N ALA A 105 -12.98 2.30 -5.10
CA ALA A 105 -11.87 1.41 -5.44
C ALA A 105 -12.05 0.82 -6.86
N MET A 106 -13.25 0.37 -7.22
CA MET A 106 -13.53 -0.16 -8.56
C MET A 106 -13.35 0.89 -9.66
N ILE A 107 -13.79 2.13 -9.42
CA ILE A 107 -13.59 3.24 -10.37
C ILE A 107 -12.09 3.52 -10.53
N VAL A 108 -11.37 3.65 -9.42
CA VAL A 108 -9.93 3.95 -9.43
C VAL A 108 -9.12 2.80 -10.02
N PHE A 109 -9.50 1.55 -9.77
CA PHE A 109 -8.92 0.37 -10.41
C PHE A 109 -9.11 0.41 -11.93
N GLY A 110 -10.31 0.76 -12.40
CA GLY A 110 -10.54 0.98 -13.84
C GLY A 110 -9.62 2.04 -14.43
N LEU A 111 -9.48 3.19 -13.76
CA LEU A 111 -8.56 4.26 -14.17
C LEU A 111 -7.09 3.81 -14.15
N GLN A 112 -6.69 2.98 -13.19
CA GLN A 112 -5.35 2.42 -13.08
C GLN A 112 -5.02 1.50 -14.26
N VAL A 113 -5.96 0.62 -14.64
CA VAL A 113 -5.83 -0.25 -15.82
C VAL A 113 -5.72 0.59 -17.09
N LEU A 114 -6.57 1.61 -17.24
CA LEU A 114 -6.50 2.54 -18.37
C LEU A 114 -5.15 3.27 -18.45
N GLY A 115 -4.62 3.76 -17.32
CA GLY A 115 -3.29 4.36 -17.26
C GLY A 115 -2.18 3.39 -17.71
N GLY A 116 -2.30 2.11 -17.36
CA GLY A 116 -1.38 1.06 -17.81
C GLY A 116 -1.47 0.80 -19.32
N VAL A 117 -2.68 0.70 -19.86
CA VAL A 117 -2.93 0.54 -21.31
C VAL A 117 -2.37 1.71 -22.10
N ILE A 118 -2.60 2.95 -21.64
CA ILE A 118 -2.06 4.16 -22.29
C ILE A 118 -0.52 4.13 -22.27
N SER A 119 0.08 3.77 -21.13
CA SER A 119 1.54 3.67 -21.01
C SER A 119 2.12 2.61 -21.96
N ALA A 120 1.49 1.44 -22.08
CA ALA A 120 1.91 0.39 -23.01
C ALA A 120 1.74 0.81 -24.48
N THR A 121 0.69 1.59 -24.78
CA THR A 121 0.40 2.11 -26.11
C THR A 121 1.47 3.09 -26.59
N ASP A 122 2.06 3.89 -25.69
CA ASP A 122 3.13 4.84 -26.05
C ASP A 122 4.41 4.12 -26.53
N PHE A 123 4.69 2.91 -26.03
CA PHE A 123 5.79 2.05 -26.48
C PHE A 123 5.49 1.31 -27.79
N LEU A 124 4.27 0.78 -27.96
CA LEU A 124 3.90 -0.02 -29.14
C LEU A 124 3.46 0.83 -30.34
N ARG A 125 2.87 2.01 -30.10
CA ARG A 125 2.28 2.93 -31.08
C ARG A 125 1.39 2.25 -32.13
N PRO A 126 0.34 1.52 -31.70
CA PRO A 126 -0.58 0.87 -32.62
C PRO A 126 -1.19 1.89 -33.58
N PHE A 127 -1.19 1.56 -34.88
CA PHE A 127 -1.70 2.43 -35.95
C PHE A 127 -1.02 3.81 -36.05
N GLY A 128 0.16 3.99 -35.43
CA GLY A 128 0.89 5.27 -35.43
C GLY A 128 0.26 6.36 -34.55
N ILE A 129 -0.74 6.03 -33.73
CA ILE A 129 -1.42 6.99 -32.87
C ILE A 129 -0.51 7.35 -31.69
N ASN A 130 -0.22 8.64 -31.51
CA ASN A 130 0.55 9.16 -30.40
C ASN A 130 -0.39 9.80 -29.35
N LEU A 131 -0.53 9.16 -28.19
CA LEU A 131 -1.37 9.65 -27.08
C LEU A 131 -0.65 10.64 -26.16
N ASN A 132 0.66 10.84 -26.35
CA ASN A 132 1.53 11.62 -25.46
C ASN A 132 1.13 13.11 -25.41
N GLU A 133 0.55 13.63 -26.50
CA GLU A 133 0.04 15.00 -26.53
C GLU A 133 -1.10 15.23 -25.53
N LEU A 134 -1.96 14.22 -25.35
CA LEU A 134 -3.10 14.26 -24.43
C LEU A 134 -2.70 13.82 -23.02
N ILE A 135 -2.11 12.64 -22.88
CA ILE A 135 -1.62 12.10 -21.60
C ILE A 135 -0.17 11.67 -21.79
N PRO A 136 0.80 12.47 -21.33
CA PRO A 136 2.20 12.11 -21.40
C PRO A 136 2.50 10.81 -20.66
N PHE A 137 3.50 10.07 -21.13
CA PHE A 137 3.93 8.82 -20.49
C PHE A 137 4.21 8.97 -18.99
N THR A 138 4.83 10.09 -18.58
CA THR A 138 5.11 10.36 -17.16
C THR A 138 3.83 10.40 -16.34
N VAL A 139 2.75 10.96 -16.89
CA VAL A 139 1.45 11.09 -16.22
C VAL A 139 0.75 9.74 -16.18
N SER A 140 0.68 9.03 -17.31
CA SER A 140 0.02 7.72 -17.40
C SER A 140 0.70 6.70 -16.48
N ARG A 141 2.05 6.72 -16.41
CA ARG A 141 2.83 5.92 -15.48
C ARG A 141 2.50 6.27 -14.03
N SER A 142 2.51 7.56 -13.69
CA SER A 142 2.21 8.04 -12.33
C SER A 142 0.80 7.66 -11.88
N TYR A 143 -0.18 7.73 -12.79
CA TYR A 143 -1.53 7.24 -12.51
C TYR A 143 -1.55 5.73 -12.31
N HIS A 144 -0.86 4.96 -13.16
CA HIS A 144 -0.84 3.52 -13.04
C HIS A 144 -0.26 3.06 -11.69
N THR A 145 0.87 3.63 -11.26
CA THR A 145 1.55 3.27 -10.00
C THR A 145 0.79 3.78 -8.78
N LEU A 146 0.38 5.05 -8.76
CA LEU A 146 -0.25 5.64 -7.59
C LEU A 146 -1.68 5.13 -7.37
N LEU A 147 -2.48 5.02 -8.44
CA LEU A 147 -3.86 4.56 -8.31
C LEU A 147 -3.88 3.09 -7.86
N GLN A 148 -2.89 2.28 -8.23
CA GLN A 148 -2.73 0.89 -7.76
C GLN A 148 -2.67 0.82 -6.24
N ILE A 149 -1.85 1.69 -5.64
CA ILE A 149 -1.71 1.78 -4.19
C ILE A 149 -3.02 2.30 -3.57
N PHE A 150 -3.62 3.32 -4.18
CA PHE A 150 -4.82 3.97 -3.65
C PHE A 150 -6.04 3.04 -3.57
N TRP A 151 -6.42 2.37 -4.67
CA TRP A 151 -7.61 1.53 -4.66
C TRP A 151 -7.44 0.31 -3.73
N PHE A 152 -6.22 -0.24 -3.66
CA PHE A 152 -5.88 -1.32 -2.73
C PHE A 152 -6.16 -0.90 -1.29
N PHE A 153 -5.71 0.29 -0.88
CA PHE A 153 -6.00 0.82 0.45
C PHE A 153 -7.47 1.13 0.68
N MET A 154 -8.20 1.62 -0.33
CA MET A 154 -9.65 1.84 -0.18
C MET A 154 -10.41 0.53 0.08
N CYS A 155 -10.00 -0.57 -0.55
CA CYS A 155 -10.54 -1.91 -0.27
C CYS A 155 -10.24 -2.34 1.16
N TRP A 156 -9.00 -2.20 1.64
CA TRP A 156 -8.62 -2.54 3.02
C TRP A 156 -9.34 -1.69 4.06
N VAL A 157 -9.44 -0.38 3.85
CA VAL A 157 -10.21 0.53 4.70
C VAL A 157 -11.68 0.11 4.74
N GLY A 158 -12.28 -0.16 3.58
CA GLY A 158 -13.66 -0.61 3.47
C GLY A 158 -13.90 -1.94 4.19
N TYR A 159 -13.00 -2.91 4.01
CA TYR A 159 -13.06 -4.24 4.62
C TYR A 159 -12.96 -4.19 6.15
N THR A 160 -11.93 -3.53 6.67
CA THR A 160 -11.69 -3.45 8.12
C THR A 160 -12.86 -2.77 8.85
N ILE A 161 -13.42 -1.70 8.29
CA ILE A 161 -14.59 -1.02 8.85
C ILE A 161 -15.86 -1.88 8.70
N PHE A 162 -16.01 -2.65 7.62
CA PHE A 162 -17.16 -3.52 7.42
C PHE A 162 -17.21 -4.66 8.44
N PHE A 163 -16.07 -5.21 8.84
CA PHE A 163 -15.97 -6.26 9.84
C PHE A 163 -16.03 -5.76 11.29
N LEU A 164 -15.65 -4.51 11.54
CA LEU A 164 -15.60 -3.93 12.89
C LEU A 164 -16.87 -4.15 13.74
N PRO A 165 -18.11 -3.99 13.20
CA PRO A 165 -19.34 -4.20 13.99
C PRO A 165 -19.66 -5.66 14.33
N ARG A 166 -18.97 -6.62 13.72
CA ARG A 166 -19.05 -8.04 14.09
C ARG A 166 -18.16 -8.36 15.29
N LEU A 167 -17.08 -7.61 15.46
CA LEU A 167 -16.12 -7.79 16.55
C LEU A 167 -16.52 -7.02 17.81
N ALA A 168 -17.13 -5.84 17.66
CA ALA A 168 -17.48 -4.98 18.79
C ALA A 168 -18.74 -4.14 18.55
N LYS A 169 -19.35 -3.69 19.66
CA LYS A 169 -20.50 -2.78 19.63
C LYS A 169 -20.12 -1.46 18.96
N VAL A 170 -20.93 -1.01 18.01
CA VAL A 170 -20.68 0.22 17.24
C VAL A 170 -20.68 1.45 18.16
N PRO A 171 -19.60 2.24 18.19
CA PRO A 171 -19.53 3.49 18.95
C PRO A 171 -20.46 4.60 18.40
N LYS A 172 -20.91 5.51 19.25
CA LYS A 172 -21.71 6.68 18.83
C LYS A 172 -20.93 7.56 17.84
N GLY A 173 -21.56 7.98 16.75
CA GLY A 173 -20.91 8.83 15.73
C GLY A 173 -19.99 8.11 14.75
N GLN A 174 -19.88 6.77 14.78
CA GLN A 174 -19.01 6.02 13.87
C GLN A 174 -19.36 6.26 12.39
N LYS A 175 -20.66 6.33 12.06
CA LYS A 175 -21.13 6.60 10.69
C LYS A 175 -20.63 7.94 10.15
N PHE A 176 -20.56 8.97 11.00
CA PHE A 176 -20.05 10.28 10.61
C PHE A 176 -18.56 10.20 10.27
N LEU A 177 -17.76 9.56 11.13
CA LEU A 177 -16.32 9.39 10.89
C LEU A 177 -16.04 8.59 9.61
N ILE A 178 -16.83 7.55 9.33
CA ILE A 178 -16.71 6.77 8.09
C ILE A 178 -17.00 7.63 6.86
N ASN A 179 -18.05 8.46 6.89
CA ASN A 179 -18.36 9.36 5.78
C ASN A 179 -17.32 10.47 5.64
N LEU A 180 -16.78 11.00 6.74
CA LEU A 180 -15.69 11.97 6.72
C LEU A 180 -14.43 11.37 6.09
N LEU A 181 -14.05 10.16 6.50
CA LEU A 181 -12.94 9.42 5.92
C LEU A 181 -13.10 9.23 4.41
N PHE A 182 -14.31 8.84 3.98
CA PHE A 182 -14.62 8.70 2.56
C PHE A 182 -14.47 10.02 1.80
N PHE A 183 -15.02 11.11 2.34
CA PHE A 183 -14.94 12.43 1.74
C PHE A 183 -13.49 12.91 1.59
N VAL A 184 -12.68 12.76 2.63
CA VAL A 184 -11.24 13.09 2.59
C VAL A 184 -10.52 12.24 1.54
N SER A 185 -10.83 10.94 1.46
CA SER A 185 -10.24 10.03 0.47
C SER A 185 -10.59 10.46 -0.98
N CYS A 186 -11.83 10.90 -1.23
CA CYS A 186 -12.23 11.44 -2.53
C CYS A 186 -11.46 12.73 -2.88
N ILE A 187 -11.25 13.62 -1.91
CA ILE A 187 -10.44 14.84 -2.12
C ILE A 187 -9.01 14.46 -2.51
N VAL A 188 -8.41 13.48 -1.82
CA VAL A 188 -7.07 13.00 -2.15
C VAL A 188 -7.03 12.38 -3.55
N ALA A 189 -8.00 11.54 -3.91
CA ALA A 189 -8.06 10.91 -5.23
C ALA A 189 -8.15 11.95 -6.36
N VAL A 190 -9.10 12.88 -6.25
CA VAL A 190 -9.29 13.94 -7.26
C VAL A 190 -8.09 14.88 -7.28
N GLY A 191 -7.57 15.25 -6.10
CA GLY A 191 -6.39 16.08 -5.97
C GLY A 191 -5.14 15.46 -6.58
N ALA A 192 -4.95 14.15 -6.41
CA ALA A 192 -3.85 13.42 -7.03
C ALA A 192 -3.99 13.38 -8.55
N LEU A 193 -5.19 13.08 -9.09
CA LEU A 193 -5.43 13.08 -10.54
C LEU A 193 -5.15 14.45 -11.14
N VAL A 194 -5.82 15.50 -10.65
CA VAL A 194 -5.67 16.86 -11.19
C VAL A 194 -4.24 17.36 -10.97
N GLY A 195 -3.71 17.23 -9.76
CA GLY A 195 -2.40 17.73 -9.38
C GLY A 195 -1.27 17.10 -10.17
N ILE A 196 -1.26 15.78 -10.34
CA ILE A 196 -0.21 15.10 -11.12
C ILE A 196 -0.25 15.57 -12.58
N TYR A 197 -1.45 15.64 -13.18
CA TYR A 197 -1.60 16.11 -14.55
C TYR A 197 -1.09 17.53 -14.73
N THR A 198 -1.58 18.48 -13.92
CA THR A 198 -1.23 19.90 -14.06
C THR A 198 0.22 20.17 -13.66
N GLY A 199 0.74 19.43 -12.68
CA GLY A 199 2.13 19.53 -12.23
C GLY A 199 3.11 19.04 -13.31
N GLN A 200 2.87 17.87 -13.89
CA GLN A 200 3.77 17.31 -14.91
C GLN A 200 3.64 17.98 -16.29
N ARG A 201 2.49 18.57 -16.61
CA ARG A 201 2.33 19.41 -17.80
C ARG A 201 3.00 20.78 -17.68
N GLY A 202 3.54 21.13 -16.52
CA GLY A 202 4.17 22.43 -16.28
C GLY A 202 3.18 23.58 -16.24
N TRP A 203 1.90 23.32 -15.96
CA TRP A 203 0.88 24.37 -15.84
C TRP A 203 0.91 25.09 -14.48
N MET A 204 1.73 24.60 -13.55
CA MET A 204 1.91 25.12 -12.21
C MET A 204 3.37 25.56 -12.03
N SER A 205 3.60 26.58 -11.21
CA SER A 205 4.97 26.92 -10.78
C SER A 205 5.56 25.83 -9.89
N ASP A 206 6.89 25.71 -9.82
CA ASP A 206 7.57 24.64 -9.07
C ASP A 206 7.12 24.53 -7.61
N LYS A 207 6.98 25.68 -6.92
CA LYS A 207 6.49 25.72 -5.54
C LYS A 207 5.06 25.21 -5.42
N LEU A 208 4.20 25.57 -6.36
CA LEU A 208 2.81 25.14 -6.36
C LEU A 208 2.71 23.65 -6.73
N SER A 209 3.52 23.18 -7.67
CA SER A 209 3.60 21.77 -8.07
C SER A 209 4.08 20.88 -6.92
N TYR A 210 5.08 21.32 -6.14
CA TYR A 210 5.51 20.58 -4.95
C TYR A 210 4.39 20.36 -3.92
N TRP A 211 3.54 21.37 -3.70
CA TRP A 211 2.47 21.30 -2.70
C TRP A 211 1.19 20.63 -3.22
N PHE A 212 0.77 20.95 -4.44
CA PHE A 212 -0.54 20.55 -4.98
C PHE A 212 -0.44 19.82 -6.34
N GLY A 213 0.74 19.73 -6.94
CA GLY A 213 0.97 19.08 -8.21
C GLY A 213 1.65 17.72 -8.07
N SER A 214 2.84 17.59 -8.68
CA SER A 214 3.65 16.37 -8.61
C SER A 214 5.02 16.60 -7.96
N GLN A 215 5.42 15.70 -7.05
CA GLN A 215 6.74 15.72 -6.41
C GLN A 215 7.85 15.07 -7.27
N GLY A 216 7.48 14.28 -8.28
CA GLY A 216 8.44 13.63 -9.19
C GLY A 216 9.10 12.34 -8.68
N TRP A 217 8.73 11.85 -7.49
CA TRP A 217 9.19 10.57 -6.97
C TRP A 217 8.19 9.48 -7.29
N GLU A 218 8.65 8.39 -7.91
CA GLU A 218 7.81 7.22 -8.17
C GLU A 218 7.19 6.70 -6.86
N PHE A 219 5.90 6.34 -6.91
CA PHE A 219 5.07 5.91 -5.77
C PHE A 219 4.69 7.03 -4.77
N ILE A 220 5.41 8.16 -4.78
CA ILE A 220 5.11 9.35 -3.97
C ILE A 220 4.95 10.56 -4.91
N GLU A 221 4.20 10.38 -6.00
CA GLU A 221 4.05 11.44 -6.99
C GLU A 221 3.13 12.57 -6.52
N LEU A 222 2.21 12.31 -5.60
CA LEU A 222 1.19 13.26 -5.14
C LEU A 222 1.79 14.47 -4.40
N GLY A 223 1.24 15.67 -4.62
CA GLY A 223 1.68 16.89 -3.94
C GLY A 223 1.65 16.81 -2.40
N ARG A 224 2.56 17.52 -1.73
CA ARG A 224 2.77 17.43 -0.28
C ARG A 224 1.51 17.65 0.55
N PHE A 225 0.62 18.55 0.12
CA PHE A 225 -0.67 18.78 0.78
C PHE A 225 -1.54 17.52 0.80
N PHE A 226 -1.67 16.86 -0.35
CA PHE A 226 -2.45 15.63 -0.46
C PHE A 226 -1.80 14.47 0.30
N GLN A 227 -0.47 14.48 0.46
CA GLN A 227 0.25 13.48 1.27
C GLN A 227 -0.13 13.60 2.75
N LEU A 228 -0.12 14.82 3.28
CA LEU A 228 -0.51 15.10 4.65
C LEU A 228 -2.00 14.81 4.86
N LEU A 229 -2.84 15.12 3.86
CA LEU A 229 -4.26 14.82 3.92
C LEU A 229 -4.52 13.30 3.92
N LEU A 230 -3.76 12.53 3.13
CA LEU A 230 -3.80 11.07 3.12
C LEU A 230 -3.34 10.47 4.45
N LEU A 231 -2.26 11.00 5.05
CA LEU A 231 -1.83 10.63 6.40
C LEU A 231 -2.94 10.91 7.43
N GLY A 232 -3.60 12.06 7.32
CA GLY A 232 -4.75 12.42 8.13
C GLY A 232 -5.91 11.42 7.96
N ALA A 233 -6.19 10.99 6.73
CA ALA A 233 -7.19 9.96 6.44
C ALA A 233 -6.84 8.61 7.09
N PHE A 234 -5.60 8.14 6.94
CA PHE A 234 -5.15 6.90 7.57
C PHE A 234 -5.15 6.97 9.10
N THR A 235 -4.78 8.12 9.67
CA THR A 235 -4.85 8.36 11.12
C THR A 235 -6.30 8.32 11.60
N LEU A 236 -7.23 8.94 10.86
CA LEU A 236 -8.67 8.87 11.14
C LEU A 236 -9.18 7.43 11.03
N TRP A 237 -8.71 6.65 10.06
CA TRP A 237 -9.05 5.24 9.91
C TRP A 237 -8.59 4.39 11.10
N ILE A 238 -7.32 4.53 11.52
CA ILE A 238 -6.81 3.87 12.73
C ILE A 238 -7.66 4.27 13.94
N TYR A 239 -8.00 5.56 14.07
CA TYR A 239 -8.85 6.04 15.15
C TYR A 239 -10.25 5.40 15.13
N ILE A 240 -10.87 5.22 13.95
CA ILE A 240 -12.14 4.51 13.77
C ILE A 240 -12.03 3.07 14.27
N ILE A 241 -10.96 2.34 13.90
CA ILE A 241 -10.71 0.96 14.36
C ILE A 241 -10.50 0.95 15.88
N TYR A 242 -9.61 1.79 16.40
CA TYR A 242 -9.31 1.91 17.82
C TYR A 242 -10.58 2.12 18.64
N ARG A 243 -11.48 3.03 18.23
CA ARG A 243 -12.75 3.26 18.91
C ARG A 243 -13.64 2.02 18.98
N GLY A 244 -13.63 1.19 17.94
CA GLY A 244 -14.38 -0.06 17.91
C GLY A 244 -13.77 -1.12 18.81
N VAL A 245 -12.46 -1.29 18.76
CA VAL A 245 -11.75 -2.39 19.45
C VAL A 245 -11.42 -2.06 20.91
N LYS A 246 -11.24 -0.77 21.27
CA LYS A 246 -10.83 -0.30 22.62
C LYS A 246 -11.57 -0.99 23.78
N PRO A 247 -12.91 -1.13 23.78
CA PRO A 247 -13.62 -1.74 24.92
C PRO A 247 -13.24 -3.21 25.15
N TRP A 248 -12.65 -3.85 24.15
CA TRP A 248 -12.34 -5.26 24.15
C TRP A 248 -10.85 -5.53 24.42
N ILE A 249 -9.95 -4.56 24.21
CA ILE A 249 -8.51 -4.74 24.47
C ILE A 249 -8.25 -4.79 25.99
N SER A 250 -7.65 -5.89 26.45
CA SER A 250 -7.17 -6.12 27.80
C SER A 250 -5.78 -6.78 27.77
N LYS A 251 -5.09 -6.85 28.91
CA LYS A 251 -3.79 -7.53 29.01
C LYS A 251 -3.84 -9.02 28.61
N LYS A 252 -5.00 -9.67 28.73
CA LYS A 252 -5.17 -11.10 28.46
C LYS A 252 -5.40 -11.43 26.98
N ASN A 253 -5.89 -10.48 26.19
CA ASN A 253 -6.24 -10.69 24.77
C ASN A 253 -5.49 -9.72 23.85
N PHE A 254 -4.28 -9.32 24.23
CA PHE A 254 -3.45 -8.38 23.48
C PHE A 254 -3.08 -8.87 22.07
N TRP A 255 -3.01 -10.20 21.87
CA TRP A 255 -2.60 -10.85 20.62
C TRP A 255 -3.74 -11.45 19.80
N SER A 256 -4.96 -11.03 20.10
CA SER A 256 -6.14 -11.56 19.45
C SER A 256 -6.45 -10.85 18.13
N VAL A 257 -7.30 -11.46 17.29
CA VAL A 257 -7.60 -10.97 15.92
C VAL A 257 -8.03 -9.49 15.88
N PRO A 258 -8.92 -8.98 16.75
CA PRO A 258 -9.28 -7.55 16.75
C PRO A 258 -8.11 -6.63 17.14
N ALA A 259 -7.22 -7.08 18.04
CA ALA A 259 -6.04 -6.31 18.42
C ALA A 259 -5.03 -6.26 17.26
N TRP A 260 -4.82 -7.39 16.58
CA TRP A 260 -4.02 -7.46 15.35
C TRP A 260 -4.55 -6.56 14.24
N LEU A 261 -5.87 -6.41 14.12
CA LEU A 261 -6.46 -5.44 13.19
C LEU A 261 -5.97 -4.02 13.48
N LEU A 262 -5.90 -3.62 14.75
CA LEU A 262 -5.41 -2.29 15.15
C LEU A 262 -3.88 -2.18 14.97
N TRP A 263 -3.11 -3.15 15.46
CA TRP A 263 -1.65 -3.13 15.40
C TRP A 263 -1.16 -3.18 13.95
N GLY A 264 -1.70 -4.08 13.14
CA GLY A 264 -1.38 -4.22 11.73
C GLY A 264 -1.67 -2.94 10.96
N SER A 265 -2.85 -2.33 11.16
CA SER A 265 -3.17 -1.02 10.57
C SER A 265 -2.20 0.08 11.01
N GLY A 266 -1.81 0.12 12.29
CA GLY A 266 -0.86 1.10 12.81
C GLY A 266 0.54 0.95 12.23
N VAL A 267 1.08 -0.26 12.25
CA VAL A 267 2.41 -0.58 11.72
C VAL A 267 2.47 -0.30 10.21
N MET A 268 1.44 -0.67 9.47
CA MET A 268 1.32 -0.39 8.03
C MET A 268 1.41 1.11 7.73
N VAL A 269 0.65 1.95 8.45
CA VAL A 269 0.69 3.41 8.25
C VAL A 269 2.03 3.99 8.65
N LEU A 270 2.67 3.45 9.70
CA LEU A 270 4.00 3.86 10.10
C LEU A 270 5.02 3.66 8.97
N PHE A 271 5.11 2.45 8.41
CA PHE A 271 6.04 2.15 7.30
C PHE A 271 5.74 2.90 6.00
N LEU A 272 4.49 3.32 5.77
CA LEU A 272 4.13 4.06 4.56
C LEU A 272 4.55 5.53 4.59
N PHE A 273 4.70 6.11 5.78
CA PHE A 273 4.91 7.56 5.95
C PHE A 273 6.21 7.92 6.68
N PHE A 274 6.87 6.97 7.33
CA PHE A 274 8.08 7.15 8.13
C PHE A 274 9.09 6.04 7.85
#